data_AF-A0A9X6NXV1-F1
#
_entry.id   AF-A0A9X6NXV1-F1
#
_cell.length_a   1.000
_cell.length_b   1.000
_cell.length_c   1.000
_cell.angle_alpha   90.00
_cell.angle_beta   90.00
_cell.angle_gamma   90.00
#
_symmetry.space_group_name_H-M   'P 1'
#
loop_
_entity.id
_entity.type
_entity.pdbx_description
1 polymer ?
#
loop_
_entity_poly.entity_id
_entity_poly.type
_entity_poly.pdbx_seq_one_letter_code
_entity_poly.pdbx_strand_id
1 'polypeptide(L)'
;YYKDNENLKIFDLKDYHIPFSLIDLNKLEKKLKKETTKLKNLVSKMNKNKTLFETSLGFSFKNIEVGILLTRDISNMKKVGKVEVISLSEFRETINSTRVKN
;
A
#
# COMPACT_ATOMS: atom_id res chain seq x y z
N TYR A 1 5.29 7.26 2.46
CA TYR A 1 6.03 6.57 1.38
C TYR A 1 7.48 6.43 1.81
N TYR A 2 8.24 5.53 1.19
CA TYR A 2 9.69 5.39 1.40
C TYR A 2 10.34 4.70 0.18
N LYS A 3 11.67 4.74 0.07
CA LYS A 3 12.44 4.01 -0.95
C LYS A 3 13.00 2.72 -0.35
N ASP A 4 12.86 1.61 -1.07
CA ASP A 4 13.40 0.30 -0.69
C ASP A 4 13.83 -0.47 -1.95
N ASN A 5 15.07 -0.94 -2.00
CA ASN A 5 15.65 -1.64 -3.17
C ASN A 5 15.37 -0.93 -4.51
N GLU A 6 15.59 0.38 -4.55
CA GLU A 6 15.32 1.25 -5.70
C GLU A 6 13.83 1.40 -6.08
N ASN A 7 12.89 0.79 -5.35
CA ASN A 7 11.46 0.96 -5.58
C ASN A 7 10.89 2.03 -4.66
N LEU A 8 9.96 2.83 -5.17
CA LEU A 8 9.16 3.77 -4.39
C LEU A 8 7.95 3.03 -3.81
N LYS A 9 7.92 2.86 -2.49
CA LYS A 9 6.82 2.23 -1.76
C LYS A 9 5.86 3.28 -1.20
N ILE A 10 4.59 3.19 -1.60
CA ILE A 10 3.52 4.11 -1.19
C ILE A 10 2.38 3.31 -0.57
N PHE A 11 2.04 3.64 0.68
CA PHE A 11 0.91 3.04 1.37
C PHE A 11 -0.19 4.08 1.58
N ASP A 12 -1.42 3.70 1.27
CA ASP A 12 -2.62 4.48 1.57
C ASP A 12 -3.25 3.96 2.87
N LEU A 13 -3.25 4.81 3.90
CA LEU A 13 -3.75 4.46 5.23
C LEU A 13 -5.28 4.53 5.22
N LYS A 14 -5.94 3.43 5.59
CA LYS A 14 -7.39 3.33 5.73
C LYS A 14 -7.77 2.87 7.12
N ASP A 15 -8.73 3.57 7.69
CA ASP A 15 -9.45 3.13 8.87
C ASP A 15 -10.83 2.61 8.45
N TYR A 16 -10.94 1.29 8.33
CA TYR A 16 -12.23 0.65 8.17
C TYR A 16 -12.69 0.16 9.54
N HIS A 17 -13.70 0.81 10.10
CA HIS A 17 -14.46 0.25 11.22
C HIS A 17 -15.25 -0.95 10.70
N ILE A 18 -14.63 -2.13 10.73
CA ILE A 18 -15.23 -3.38 10.25
C ILE A 18 -15.83 -4.10 11.46
N PRO A 19 -17.16 -4.26 11.52
CA PRO A 19 -17.79 -5.21 12.44
C PRO A 19 -17.44 -6.65 12.00
N PHE A 20 -17.30 -7.58 12.95
CA PHE A 20 -16.86 -8.96 12.71
C PHE A 20 -17.90 -9.87 12.01
N SER A 21 -18.78 -9.34 11.15
CA SER A 21 -19.74 -10.17 10.41
C SER A 21 -19.20 -10.60 9.03
N LEU A 22 -19.62 -11.77 8.55
CA LEU A 22 -19.25 -12.27 7.21
C LEU A 22 -19.73 -11.33 6.07
N ILE A 23 -20.88 -10.68 6.25
CA ILE A 23 -21.41 -9.69 5.28
C ILE A 23 -20.46 -8.50 5.16
N ASP A 24 -19.81 -8.11 6.26
CA ASP A 24 -18.91 -6.98 6.30
C ASP A 24 -17.57 -7.27 5.61
N LEU A 25 -17.13 -8.53 5.56
CA LEU A 25 -15.94 -8.94 4.80
C LEU A 25 -16.13 -8.77 3.29
N ASN A 26 -17.29 -9.16 2.74
CA ASN A 26 -17.59 -8.97 1.31
C ASN A 26 -17.70 -7.47 0.95
N LYS A 27 -18.30 -6.66 1.83
CA LYS A 27 -18.37 -5.20 1.65
C LYS A 27 -16.97 -4.58 1.70
N LEU A 28 -16.13 -5.04 2.61
CA LEU A 28 -14.74 -4.62 2.74
C LEU A 28 -13.94 -4.96 1.48
N GLU A 29 -14.06 -6.19 0.95
CA GLU A 29 -13.40 -6.57 -0.30
C GLU A 29 -13.77 -5.63 -1.45
N LYS A 30 -15.06 -5.29 -1.58
CA LYS A 30 -15.52 -4.33 -2.59
C LYS A 30 -14.93 -2.94 -2.39
N LYS A 31 -14.81 -2.46 -1.13
CA LYS A 31 -14.15 -1.19 -0.82
C LYS A 31 -12.67 -1.22 -1.19
N LEU A 32 -11.96 -2.26 -0.76
CA LEU A 32 -10.55 -2.45 -1.07
C LEU A 32 -10.32 -2.51 -2.59
N LYS A 33 -11.15 -3.25 -3.35
CA LYS A 33 -11.09 -3.27 -4.82
C LYS A 33 -11.17 -1.86 -5.42
N LYS A 34 -12.09 -1.01 -4.94
CA LYS A 34 -12.19 0.38 -5.41
C LYS A 34 -10.92 1.17 -5.12
N GLU A 35 -10.36 1.04 -3.92
CA GLU A 35 -9.10 1.71 -3.56
C GLU A 35 -7.92 1.18 -4.40
N THR A 36 -7.85 -0.13 -4.67
CA THR A 36 -6.79 -0.67 -5.55
C THR A 36 -6.84 -0.08 -6.96
N THR A 37 -8.03 0.18 -7.51
CA THR A 37 -8.18 0.85 -8.81
C THR A 37 -7.66 2.29 -8.76
N LYS A 38 -7.95 3.03 -7.69
CA LYS A 38 -7.41 4.39 -7.50
C LYS A 38 -5.88 4.39 -7.42
N LEU A 39 -5.32 3.45 -6.66
CA LEU A 39 -3.86 3.30 -6.53
C LEU A 39 -3.19 2.94 -7.86
N LYS A 40 -3.79 2.04 -8.65
CA LYS A 40 -3.30 1.75 -10.02
C LYS A 40 -3.32 2.98 -10.92
N ASN A 41 -4.38 3.79 -10.84
CA ASN A 41 -4.47 5.04 -11.58
C ASN A 41 -3.40 6.05 -11.13
N LEU A 42 -3.11 6.12 -9.83
CA LEU A 42 -2.02 6.93 -9.29
C LEU A 42 -0.67 6.46 -9.86
N VAL A 43 -0.36 5.16 -9.80
CA VAL A 43 0.88 4.59 -10.36
C VAL A 43 1.00 4.92 -11.85
N SER A 44 -0.08 4.78 -12.62
CA SER A 44 -0.09 5.14 -14.04
C SER A 44 0.23 6.63 -14.27
N LYS A 45 -0.39 7.54 -13.49
CA LYS A 45 -0.12 8.98 -13.58
C LYS A 45 1.32 9.32 -13.17
N MET A 46 1.84 8.68 -12.13
CA MET A 46 3.22 8.89 -11.67
C MET A 46 4.23 8.39 -12.72
N ASN A 47 4.02 7.20 -13.28
CA ASN A 47 4.90 6.66 -14.33
C ASN A 47 4.93 7.55 -15.58
N LYS A 48 3.78 8.11 -15.99
CA LYS A 48 3.73 9.08 -17.11
C LYS A 48 4.51 10.36 -16.84
N ASN A 49 4.73 10.71 -15.57
CA ASN A 49 5.34 11.95 -15.11
C ASN A 49 6.57 11.68 -14.23
N LYS A 50 7.26 10.55 -14.45
CA LYS A 50 8.21 9.98 -13.49
C LYS A 50 9.30 10.98 -13.07
N THR A 51 9.91 11.65 -14.04
CA THR A 51 10.96 12.65 -13.81
C THR A 51 10.50 13.80 -12.90
N LEU A 52 9.25 14.27 -13.03
CA LEU A 52 8.72 15.33 -12.16
C LEU A 52 8.63 14.86 -10.71
N PHE A 53 8.20 13.62 -10.48
CA PHE A 53 8.15 13.02 -9.15
C PHE A 53 9.56 12.76 -8.59
N GLU A 54 10.48 12.23 -9.39
CA GLU A 54 11.88 12.01 -8.96
C GLU A 54 12.56 13.31 -8.55
N THR A 55 12.38 14.38 -9.34
CA THR A 55 12.89 15.72 -9.01
C THR A 55 12.27 16.26 -7.72
N SER A 56 10.94 16.17 -7.57
CA SER A 56 10.25 16.66 -6.37
C SER A 56 10.61 15.86 -5.10
N LEU A 57 10.89 14.57 -5.25
CA LEU A 57 11.24 13.68 -4.13
C LEU A 57 12.74 13.72 -3.79
N GLY A 58 13.58 14.23 -4.70
CA GLY A 58 15.03 14.30 -4.52
C GLY A 58 15.76 12.97 -4.71
N PHE A 59 15.11 11.96 -5.30
CA PHE A 59 15.74 10.66 -5.61
C PHE A 59 15.07 9.95 -6.79
N SER A 60 15.83 9.12 -7.48
CA SER A 60 15.34 8.23 -8.54
C SER A 60 14.78 6.92 -7.97
N PHE A 61 13.84 6.31 -8.70
CA PHE A 61 13.29 4.99 -8.37
C PHE A 61 13.01 4.17 -9.65
N LYS A 62 13.18 2.85 -9.61
CA LYS A 62 12.90 1.96 -10.76
C LYS A 62 11.41 1.72 -10.92
N ASN A 63 10.77 1.20 -9.87
CA ASN A 63 9.34 0.86 -9.86
C ASN A 63 8.58 1.65 -8.79
N ILE A 64 7.25 1.69 -8.93
CA ILE A 64 6.34 2.21 -7.92
C ILE A 64 5.49 1.05 -7.41
N GLU A 65 5.58 0.79 -6.12
CA GLU A 65 4.81 -0.23 -5.43
C GLU A 65 3.80 0.45 -4.51
N VAL A 66 2.55 0.00 -4.61
CA VAL A 66 1.44 0.56 -3.83
C VAL A 66 0.80 -0.50 -2.96
N GLY A 67 0.49 -0.11 -1.73
CA GLY A 67 -0.20 -0.94 -0.75
C GLY A 67 -1.30 -0.17 -0.03
N ILE A 68 -2.17 -0.90 0.64
CA ILE A 68 -3.17 -0.38 1.57
C ILE A 68 -2.71 -0.74 2.97
N LEU A 69 -2.60 0.26 3.83
CA LEU A 69 -2.24 0.10 5.23
C LEU A 69 -3.51 0.23 6.08
N LEU A 70 -3.78 -0.78 6.91
CA LEU A 70 -4.98 -0.83 7.71
C LEU A 70 -4.67 -0.57 9.18
N THR A 71 -5.51 0.24 9.81
CA THR A 71 -5.42 0.54 11.25
C THR A 71 -5.65 -0.68 12.14
N ARG A 72 -6.30 -1.71 11.62
CA ARG A 72 -6.66 -2.95 12.30
C ARG A 72 -6.27 -4.14 11.45
N ASP A 73 -5.91 -5.24 12.10
CA ASP A 73 -5.67 -6.48 11.38
C ASP A 73 -6.98 -7.09 10.88
N ILE A 74 -6.98 -7.41 9.59
CA ILE A 74 -7.96 -8.26 8.95
C ILE A 74 -7.18 -9.46 8.44
N SER A 75 -7.05 -10.46 9.31
CA SER A 75 -6.26 -11.68 9.12
C SER A 75 -6.47 -12.36 7.76
N ASN A 76 -7.63 -12.15 7.13
CA ASN A 76 -8.10 -12.92 5.99
C ASN A 76 -7.79 -12.27 4.63
N MET A 77 -7.26 -11.04 4.57
CA MET A 77 -7.10 -10.34 3.28
C MET A 77 -5.76 -9.61 3.18
N LYS A 78 -4.72 -10.33 2.72
CA LYS A 78 -3.35 -9.80 2.58
C LYS A 78 -3.04 -9.20 1.20
N LYS A 79 -3.85 -9.48 0.19
CA LYS A 79 -3.69 -8.93 -1.17
C LYS A 79 -5.05 -8.73 -1.84
N VAL A 80 -5.16 -7.67 -2.64
CA VAL A 80 -6.27 -7.48 -3.59
C VAL A 80 -5.67 -7.20 -4.97
N GLY A 81 -5.68 -8.24 -5.82
CA GLY A 81 -4.91 -8.22 -7.08
C GLY A 81 -3.41 -8.13 -6.81
N LYS A 82 -2.75 -7.10 -7.34
CA LYS A 82 -1.31 -6.84 -7.13
C LYS A 82 -1.02 -5.86 -5.99
N VAL A 83 -2.05 -5.32 -5.33
CA VAL A 83 -1.90 -4.36 -4.23
C VAL A 83 -1.84 -5.14 -2.92
N GLU A 84 -0.78 -4.91 -2.16
CA GLU A 84 -0.61 -5.46 -0.82
C GLU A 84 -1.60 -4.81 0.15
N VAL A 85 -2.15 -5.61 1.05
CA VAL A 85 -3.00 -5.13 2.14
C VAL A 85 -2.36 -5.62 3.43
N ILE A 86 -1.89 -4.69 4.24
CA ILE A 86 -1.13 -4.98 5.45
C ILE A 86 -1.68 -4.18 6.62
N SER A 87 -1.68 -4.75 7.82
CA SER A 87 -2.04 -4.02 9.04
C SER A 87 -0.89 -3.14 9.54
N LEU A 88 -1.19 -2.16 10.39
CA LEU A 88 -0.18 -1.32 11.04
C LEU A 88 0.82 -2.13 11.87
N SER A 89 0.39 -3.20 12.53
CA SER A 89 1.26 -4.10 13.29
C SER A 89 2.28 -4.79 12.38
N GLU A 90 1.80 -5.44 11.31
CA GLU A 90 2.67 -6.13 10.34
C GLU A 90 3.60 -5.16 9.59
N PHE A 91 3.13 -3.95 9.29
CA PHE A 91 3.96 -2.92 8.67
C PHE A 91 5.12 -2.50 9.58
N ARG A 92 4.86 -2.34 10.88
CA ARG A 92 5.91 -2.01 11.87
C ARG A 92 6.96 -3.11 11.94
N GLU A 93 6.54 -4.37 11.97
CA GLU A 93 7.45 -5.52 11.94
C GLU A 93 8.32 -5.52 10.68
N THR A 94 7.70 -5.28 9.52
CA THR A 94 8.39 -5.23 8.22
C THR A 94 9.47 -4.15 8.22
N ILE A 95 9.13 -2.91 8.59
CA ILE A 95 10.11 -1.80 8.61
C ILE A 95 11.24 -2.05 9.60
N ASN A 96 10.93 -2.61 10.77
CA ASN A 96 11.95 -2.92 11.77
C ASN A 96 12.90 -4.03 11.29
N SER A 97 12.38 -5.03 10.57
CA SER A 97 13.21 -6.10 10.00
C SER A 97 14.17 -5.59 8.90
N THR A 98 13.74 -4.60 8.10
CA THR A 98 14.57 -3.98 7.06
C THR A 98 15.68 -3.11 7.66
N ARG A 99 15.42 -2.46 8.81
CA ARG A 99 16.43 -1.64 9.51
C ARG A 99 17.52 -2.46 10.20
N VAL A 100 17.26 -3.71 10.58
CA VAL A 100 18.26 -4.58 11.22
C VAL A 100 19.24 -5.18 10.20
N LYS A 101 18.88 -5.16 8.90
CA LYS A 101 19.69 -5.75 7.82
C LYS A 101 20.57 -4.75 7.05
N ASN A 102 20.44 -3.46 7.32
CA ASN A 102 21.25 -2.38 6.76
C ASN A 102 22.07 -1.71 7.86
#